data_AF-A0A6I2I6V6-F1
#
_entry.id   AF-A0A6I2I6V6-F1
#
_cell.length_a   1.000
_cell.length_b   1.000
_cell.length_c   1.000
_cell.angle_alpha   90.00
_cell.angle_beta   90.00
_cell.angle_gamma   90.00
#
_symmetry.space_group_name_H-M   'P 1'
#
loop_
_entity.id
_entity.type
_entity.pdbx_description
1 polymer ?
#
loop_
_entity_poly.entity_id
_entity_poly.type
_entity_poly.pdbx_seq_one_letter_code
_entity_poly.pdbx_strand_id
1 'polypeptide(L)'
;MDVLYIGSGLSALQAKDEKYHGHIKVCLNNAWRIYEGGEFDYWIHPGDFPYENYPSNVHFRSEINHALYSQALHQAADRLGFSGLEGFELETQIGYTSFFQGLYWIMLTLAPQRIGLLGFDHDYNPDKTKKWREEGMPQICNNFLNKREGSMNEWANDYFKEYEQDAFYGHGTPDPLRFNDDYIEQYMQLALKNSQLLGVELVNYSQRFSPYNVFPRADALSGKDK
;
A
#
# COMPACT_ATOMS: atom_id res chain seq x y z
N MET A 1 7.35 -8.11 18.00
CA MET A 1 6.95 -8.80 16.76
C MET A 1 6.88 -7.74 15.69
N ASP A 2 7.53 -8.00 14.56
CA ASP A 2 7.70 -7.01 13.50
C ASP A 2 6.93 -7.46 12.25
N VAL A 3 6.26 -6.52 11.62
CA VAL A 3 5.53 -6.72 10.36
C VAL A 3 6.29 -6.06 9.23
N LEU A 4 6.38 -6.73 8.09
CA LEU A 4 6.77 -6.12 6.84
C LEU A 4 5.51 -5.96 5.98
N TYR A 5 5.11 -4.71 5.77
CA TYR A 5 3.98 -4.38 4.89
C TYR A 5 4.50 -3.97 3.52
N ILE A 6 4.00 -4.65 2.49
CA ILE A 6 4.62 -4.70 1.17
C ILE A 6 3.60 -4.22 0.13
N GLY A 7 3.92 -3.12 -0.54
CA GLY A 7 3.25 -2.62 -1.73
C GLY A 7 3.90 -3.12 -3.02
N SER A 8 3.53 -2.51 -4.15
CA SER A 8 3.93 -2.98 -5.48
C SER A 8 5.06 -2.19 -6.14
N GLY A 9 5.51 -1.09 -5.52
CA GLY A 9 6.61 -0.27 -6.02
C GLY A 9 7.92 -1.05 -6.13
N LEU A 10 8.88 -0.51 -6.87
CA LEU A 10 10.17 -1.17 -7.15
C LEU A 10 10.96 -1.53 -5.88
N SER A 11 10.83 -0.76 -4.79
CA SER A 11 11.51 -1.08 -3.53
C SER A 11 11.01 -2.35 -2.86
N ALA A 12 9.84 -2.86 -3.27
CA ALA A 12 9.28 -4.09 -2.74
C ALA A 12 10.19 -5.31 -2.98
N LEU A 13 11.04 -5.28 -4.01
CA LEU A 13 12.04 -6.31 -4.26
C LEU A 13 13.02 -6.51 -3.10
N GLN A 14 13.24 -5.48 -2.28
CA GLN A 14 14.07 -5.57 -1.06
C GLN A 14 13.48 -6.56 -0.05
N ALA A 15 12.18 -6.88 -0.11
CA ALA A 15 11.54 -7.83 0.79
C ALA A 15 12.12 -9.26 0.71
N LYS A 16 12.87 -9.57 -0.36
CA LYS A 16 13.58 -10.85 -0.54
C LYS A 16 14.88 -10.95 0.27
N ASP A 17 15.35 -9.86 0.87
CA ASP A 17 16.56 -9.87 1.67
C ASP A 17 16.37 -10.68 2.96
N GLU A 18 17.41 -11.44 3.33
CA GLU A 18 17.39 -12.33 4.50
C GLU A 18 17.04 -11.62 5.81
N LYS A 19 17.42 -10.35 5.96
CA LYS A 19 17.13 -9.52 7.14
C LYS A 19 15.63 -9.37 7.42
N TYR A 20 14.78 -9.59 6.42
CA TYR A 20 13.32 -9.49 6.58
C TYR A 20 12.64 -10.84 6.81
N HIS A 21 13.34 -11.97 6.74
CA HIS A 21 12.73 -13.30 6.86
C HIS A 21 11.98 -13.54 8.18
N GLY A 22 12.39 -12.87 9.27
CA GLY A 22 11.74 -12.96 10.58
C GLY A 22 10.48 -12.10 10.76
N HIS A 23 10.09 -11.29 9.77
CA HIS A 23 8.90 -10.44 9.85
C HIS A 23 7.65 -11.24 9.47
N ILE A 24 6.50 -10.85 10.03
CA ILE A 24 5.20 -11.23 9.45
C ILE A 24 5.04 -10.47 8.12
N LYS A 25 4.82 -11.20 7.03
CA LYS A 25 4.74 -10.66 5.67
C LYS A 25 3.30 -10.36 5.29
N VAL A 26 3.00 -9.07 5.11
CA VAL A 26 1.67 -8.60 4.69
C VAL A 26 1.79 -7.99 3.29
N CYS A 27 1.19 -8.63 2.29
CA CYS A 27 1.21 -8.16 0.91
C CYS A 27 -0.09 -7.43 0.56
N LEU A 28 0.03 -6.22 0.02
CA LEU A 28 -1.09 -5.46 -0.52
C LEU A 28 -1.26 -5.68 -2.03
N ASN A 29 -2.49 -5.95 -2.47
CA ASN A 29 -2.86 -6.04 -3.89
C ASN A 29 -1.92 -7.01 -4.63
N ASN A 30 -1.24 -6.56 -5.68
CA ASN A 30 -0.32 -7.35 -6.50
C ASN A 30 1.02 -7.68 -5.83
N ALA A 31 1.29 -7.19 -4.62
CA ALA A 31 2.57 -7.41 -3.94
C ALA A 31 2.85 -8.90 -3.65
N TRP A 32 1.83 -9.75 -3.62
CA TRP A 32 1.97 -11.21 -3.46
C TRP A 32 2.93 -11.82 -4.50
N ARG A 33 3.06 -11.21 -5.68
CA ARG A 33 3.92 -11.68 -6.78
C ARG A 33 5.40 -11.76 -6.40
N ILE A 34 5.83 -11.01 -5.38
CA ILE A 34 7.20 -11.12 -4.83
C ILE A 34 7.50 -12.53 -4.32
N TYR A 35 6.46 -13.21 -3.84
CA TYR A 35 6.52 -14.55 -3.25
C TYR A 35 5.91 -15.62 -4.16
N GLU A 36 5.80 -15.39 -5.47
CA GLU A 36 5.42 -16.42 -6.43
C GLU A 36 6.26 -17.70 -6.25
N GLY A 37 5.57 -18.83 -6.14
CA GLY A 37 6.18 -20.14 -5.85
C GLY A 37 6.55 -20.36 -4.38
N GLY A 38 6.22 -19.44 -3.47
CA GLY A 38 6.57 -19.51 -2.05
C GLY A 38 5.39 -19.26 -1.12
N GLU A 39 5.67 -18.59 0.01
CA GLU A 39 4.68 -18.29 1.04
C GLU A 39 4.86 -16.91 1.69
N PHE A 40 3.74 -16.36 2.18
CA PHE A 40 3.68 -15.18 3.04
C PHE A 40 2.50 -15.30 4.03
N ASP A 41 2.28 -14.33 4.90
CA ASP A 41 1.30 -14.47 5.97
C ASP A 41 -0.09 -13.96 5.59
N TYR A 42 -0.19 -12.68 5.19
CA TYR A 42 -1.48 -12.03 4.99
C TYR A 42 -1.56 -11.33 3.63
N TRP A 43 -2.66 -11.52 2.92
CA TRP A 43 -2.95 -10.82 1.68
C TRP A 43 -4.08 -9.82 1.89
N ILE A 44 -3.80 -8.53 1.69
CA ILE A 44 -4.78 -7.45 1.80
C ILE A 44 -5.16 -6.98 0.39
N HIS A 45 -6.46 -6.80 0.12
CA HIS A 45 -6.93 -6.19 -1.13
C HIS A 45 -8.33 -5.53 -0.96
N PRO A 46 -8.69 -4.54 -1.79
CA PRO A 46 -10.02 -3.95 -1.76
C PRO A 46 -11.10 -4.89 -2.31
N GLY A 47 -12.36 -4.57 -2.05
CA GLY A 47 -13.51 -5.38 -2.49
C GLY A 47 -13.71 -5.42 -4.01
N ASP A 48 -13.20 -4.43 -4.73
CA ASP A 48 -13.23 -4.32 -6.19
C ASP A 48 -11.91 -4.79 -6.86
N PHE A 49 -11.04 -5.49 -6.11
CA PHE A 49 -9.77 -5.96 -6.65
C PHE A 49 -10.02 -6.96 -7.81
N PRO A 50 -9.37 -6.78 -8.98
CA PRO A 50 -9.65 -7.63 -10.14
C PRO A 50 -9.29 -9.10 -9.89
N TYR A 51 -10.21 -10.01 -10.16
CA TYR A 51 -10.02 -11.46 -9.96
C TYR A 51 -8.80 -12.00 -10.71
N GLU A 52 -8.50 -11.47 -11.91
CA GLU A 52 -7.33 -11.87 -12.70
C GLU A 52 -5.99 -11.58 -12.00
N ASN A 53 -5.99 -10.74 -10.96
CA ASN A 53 -4.81 -10.38 -10.17
C ASN A 53 -4.73 -11.15 -8.85
N TYR A 54 -5.66 -12.07 -8.56
CA TYR A 54 -5.62 -12.84 -7.32
C TYR A 54 -4.37 -13.74 -7.28
N PRO A 55 -3.80 -14.01 -6.08
CA PRO A 55 -2.68 -14.91 -5.95
C PRO A 55 -3.04 -16.30 -6.48
N SER A 56 -2.31 -16.77 -7.50
CA SER A 56 -2.62 -18.02 -8.21
C SER A 56 -1.59 -19.14 -7.94
N ASN A 57 -0.36 -18.79 -7.58
CA ASN A 57 0.73 -19.72 -7.36
C ASN A 57 1.57 -19.32 -6.13
N VAL A 58 0.92 -19.16 -4.98
CA VAL A 58 1.55 -18.80 -3.72
C VAL A 58 0.65 -19.22 -2.56
N HIS A 59 1.26 -19.60 -1.44
CA HIS A 59 0.53 -19.89 -0.22
C HIS A 59 0.51 -18.67 0.70
N PHE A 60 -0.66 -18.40 1.30
CA PHE A 60 -0.77 -17.40 2.36
C PHE A 60 -1.74 -17.87 3.43
N ARG A 61 -1.58 -17.38 4.67
CA ARG A 61 -2.34 -17.86 5.82
C ARG A 61 -3.76 -17.33 5.80
N SER A 62 -3.94 -16.04 5.50
CA SER A 62 -5.24 -15.39 5.51
C SER A 62 -5.39 -14.30 4.44
N GLU A 63 -6.57 -14.26 3.82
CA GLU A 63 -7.05 -13.13 3.01
C GLU A 63 -7.75 -12.11 3.91
N ILE A 64 -7.43 -10.83 3.70
CA ILE A 64 -8.02 -9.68 4.39
C ILE A 64 -8.62 -8.75 3.34
N ASN A 65 -9.90 -8.99 3.03
CA ASN A 65 -10.67 -8.15 2.11
C ASN A 65 -11.25 -6.91 2.82
N HIS A 66 -11.97 -6.09 2.05
CA HIS A 66 -12.61 -4.85 2.52
C HIS A 66 -13.48 -5.03 3.76
N ALA A 67 -14.30 -6.07 3.81
CA ALA A 67 -15.15 -6.30 4.98
C ALA A 67 -14.33 -6.48 6.27
N LEU A 68 -13.21 -7.21 6.20
CA LEU A 68 -12.36 -7.49 7.36
C LEU A 68 -11.58 -6.27 7.83
N TYR A 69 -10.96 -5.51 6.91
CA TYR A 69 -10.25 -4.31 7.35
C TYR A 69 -11.20 -3.20 7.79
N SER A 70 -12.37 -3.02 7.14
CA SER A 70 -13.33 -1.98 7.55
C SER A 70 -13.92 -2.22 8.94
N GLN A 71 -14.07 -3.48 9.36
CA GLN A 71 -14.40 -3.82 10.75
C GLN A 71 -13.31 -3.37 11.73
N ALA A 72 -12.03 -3.55 11.39
CA ALA A 72 -10.92 -3.08 12.21
C ALA A 72 -10.88 -1.54 12.27
N LEU A 73 -11.25 -0.84 11.19
CA LEU A 73 -11.33 0.61 11.18
C LEU A 73 -12.38 1.14 12.14
N HIS A 74 -13.55 0.50 12.23
CA HIS A 74 -14.59 0.90 13.19
C HIS A 74 -14.08 0.81 14.64
N GLN A 75 -13.30 -0.23 14.96
CA GLN A 75 -12.65 -0.35 16.26
C GLN A 75 -11.52 0.69 16.46
N ALA A 76 -10.83 1.07 15.39
CA ALA A 76 -9.83 2.14 15.39
C ALA A 76 -10.45 3.48 15.78
N ALA A 77 -11.64 3.73 15.24
CA ALA A 77 -12.33 5.01 15.33
C ALA A 77 -12.51 5.41 16.79
N ASP A 78 -12.98 4.50 17.63
CA ASP A 78 -13.13 4.71 19.07
C ASP A 78 -11.80 5.01 19.77
N ARG A 79 -10.74 4.24 19.44
CA ARG A 79 -9.42 4.38 20.08
C ARG A 79 -8.69 5.66 19.68
N LEU A 80 -8.92 6.14 18.46
CA LEU A 80 -8.24 7.29 17.87
C LEU A 80 -9.09 8.57 17.97
N GLY A 81 -10.31 8.48 18.54
CA GLY A 81 -11.19 9.62 18.76
C GLY A 81 -11.99 10.06 17.53
N PHE A 82 -12.11 9.20 16.52
CA PHE A 82 -13.02 9.41 15.38
C PHE A 82 -14.44 8.96 15.77
N SER A 83 -15.14 9.74 16.58
CA SER A 83 -16.50 9.39 17.01
C SER A 83 -17.55 9.74 15.95
N GLY A 84 -18.53 8.86 15.74
CA GLY A 84 -19.73 9.14 14.94
C GLY A 84 -19.54 9.04 13.42
N LEU A 85 -18.45 8.43 12.96
CA LEU A 85 -18.14 8.24 11.54
C LEU A 85 -18.25 6.76 11.19
N GLU A 86 -18.93 6.45 10.10
CA GLU A 86 -19.09 5.07 9.61
C GLU A 86 -18.88 4.99 8.10
N GLY A 87 -18.61 3.78 7.61
CA GLY A 87 -18.43 3.49 6.19
C GLY A 87 -17.46 4.44 5.48
N PHE A 88 -17.91 5.00 4.35
CA PHE A 88 -17.10 5.86 3.49
C PHE A 88 -16.57 7.12 4.19
N GLU A 89 -17.32 7.67 5.15
CA GLU A 89 -16.89 8.86 5.88
C GLU A 89 -15.67 8.55 6.76
N LEU A 90 -15.70 7.44 7.48
CA LEU A 90 -14.55 7.00 8.27
C LEU A 90 -13.35 6.66 7.38
N GLU A 91 -13.58 5.93 6.28
CA GLU A 91 -12.52 5.52 5.36
C GLU A 91 -11.80 6.72 4.73
N THR A 92 -12.53 7.77 4.39
CA THR A 92 -11.93 9.01 3.89
C THR A 92 -11.21 9.78 4.99
N GLN A 93 -11.61 9.67 6.26
CA GLN A 93 -10.98 10.39 7.38
C GLN A 93 -9.66 9.79 7.87
N ILE A 94 -9.42 8.51 7.59
CA ILE A 94 -8.14 7.85 7.95
C ILE A 94 -7.22 7.62 6.74
N GLY A 95 -7.74 7.82 5.53
CA GLY A 95 -7.07 7.57 4.25
C GLY A 95 -7.79 6.48 3.46
N TYR A 96 -8.32 6.84 2.29
CA TYR A 96 -9.24 6.02 1.50
C TYR A 96 -8.52 4.92 0.68
N THR A 97 -7.20 5.01 0.52
CA THR A 97 -6.46 3.98 -0.22
C THR A 97 -6.30 2.73 0.64
N SER A 98 -6.31 1.55 0.00
CA SER A 98 -6.09 0.27 0.70
C SER A 98 -4.74 0.20 1.41
N PHE A 99 -3.77 1.05 1.04
CA PHE A 99 -2.53 1.26 1.79
C PHE A 99 -2.84 1.66 3.24
N PHE A 100 -3.57 2.77 3.43
CA PHE A 100 -3.89 3.28 4.77
C PHE A 100 -4.81 2.32 5.52
N GLN A 101 -5.88 1.86 4.88
CA GLN A 101 -6.84 0.95 5.50
C GLN A 101 -6.17 -0.36 5.97
N GLY A 102 -5.30 -0.94 5.14
CA GLY A 102 -4.50 -2.10 5.51
C GLY A 102 -3.51 -1.81 6.64
N LEU A 103 -2.90 -0.62 6.67
CA LEU A 103 -2.00 -0.20 7.74
C LEU A 103 -2.71 -0.17 9.11
N TYR A 104 -3.93 0.39 9.17
CA TYR A 104 -4.73 0.37 10.40
C TYR A 104 -5.14 -1.04 10.81
N TRP A 105 -5.53 -1.89 9.85
CA TRP A 105 -5.81 -3.29 10.15
C TRP A 105 -4.60 -3.99 10.78
N ILE A 106 -3.39 -3.78 10.25
CA ILE A 106 -2.14 -4.32 10.82
C ILE A 106 -1.94 -3.81 12.25
N MET A 107 -2.02 -2.49 12.46
CA MET A 107 -1.78 -1.87 13.77
C MET A 107 -2.75 -2.38 14.85
N LEU A 108 -4.00 -2.66 14.50
CA LEU A 108 -5.04 -3.01 15.47
C LEU A 108 -5.20 -4.52 15.66
N THR A 109 -5.04 -5.28 14.59
CA THR A 109 -5.28 -6.73 14.59
C THR A 109 -4.02 -7.49 14.97
N LEU A 110 -2.88 -7.13 14.37
CA LEU A 110 -1.61 -7.79 14.65
C LEU A 110 -0.85 -7.14 15.81
N ALA A 111 -1.17 -5.88 16.14
CA ALA A 111 -0.55 -5.10 17.21
C ALA A 111 0.99 -5.25 17.28
N PRO A 112 1.71 -5.01 16.17
CA PRO A 112 3.16 -5.16 16.13
C PRO A 112 3.88 -4.11 16.96
N GLN A 113 5.12 -4.40 17.33
CA GLN A 113 6.02 -3.38 17.87
C GLN A 113 6.48 -2.43 16.76
N ARG A 114 6.71 -2.98 15.55
CA ARG A 114 7.19 -2.25 14.39
C ARG A 114 6.52 -2.72 13.10
N ILE A 115 6.22 -1.77 12.21
CA ILE A 115 5.84 -2.03 10.82
C ILE A 115 6.91 -1.40 9.92
N GLY A 116 7.62 -2.25 9.20
CA GLY A 116 8.47 -1.87 8.08
C GLY A 116 7.67 -1.72 6.80
N LEU A 117 7.91 -0.65 6.06
CA LEU A 117 7.23 -0.34 4.80
C LEU A 117 8.17 -0.53 3.62
N LEU A 118 7.74 -1.33 2.62
CA LEU A 118 8.41 -1.49 1.32
C LEU A 118 7.37 -1.45 0.19
N GLY A 119 7.75 -0.99 -1.00
CA GLY A 119 6.86 -0.97 -2.17
C GLY A 119 5.80 0.13 -2.19
N PHE A 120 5.90 1.10 -1.27
CA PHE A 120 5.04 2.29 -1.21
C PHE A 120 5.83 3.53 -1.66
N ASP A 121 6.45 3.42 -2.85
CA ASP A 121 7.42 4.40 -3.33
C ASP A 121 6.77 5.71 -3.78
N HIS A 122 5.57 5.66 -4.36
CA HIS A 122 4.81 6.82 -4.82
C HIS A 122 5.64 7.84 -5.64
N ASP A 123 6.62 7.35 -6.38
CA ASP A 123 7.59 8.14 -7.14
C ASP A 123 7.29 8.09 -8.64
N TYR A 124 5.99 8.09 -8.96
CA TYR A 124 5.49 8.07 -10.32
C TYR A 124 6.13 9.16 -11.17
N ASN A 125 6.48 8.82 -12.41
CA ASN A 125 7.01 9.80 -13.36
C ASN A 125 6.02 10.99 -13.50
N PRO A 126 6.47 12.26 -13.40
CA PRO A 126 5.59 13.42 -13.48
C PRO A 126 4.81 13.54 -14.80
N ASP A 127 5.45 13.24 -15.93
CA ASP A 127 4.81 13.28 -17.25
C ASP A 127 3.79 12.15 -17.40
N LYS A 128 4.08 10.97 -16.84
CA LYS A 128 3.13 9.85 -16.73
C LYS A 128 1.88 10.26 -15.93
N THR A 129 2.11 10.89 -14.78
CA THR A 129 1.03 11.36 -13.90
C THR A 129 0.19 12.45 -14.56
N LYS A 130 0.84 13.37 -15.29
CA LYS A 130 0.17 14.40 -16.08
C LYS A 130 -0.73 13.79 -17.16
N LYS A 131 -0.20 12.88 -17.99
CA LYS A 131 -0.98 12.14 -19.00
C LYS A 131 -2.20 11.47 -18.38
N TRP A 132 -2.00 10.75 -17.28
CA TRP A 132 -3.07 10.04 -16.57
C TRP A 132 -4.17 10.99 -16.09
N ARG A 133 -3.82 12.17 -15.55
CA ARG A 133 -4.79 13.20 -15.13
C ARG A 133 -5.54 13.82 -16.31
N GLU A 134 -4.82 14.21 -17.36
CA GLU A 134 -5.40 14.85 -18.56
C GLU A 134 -6.38 13.94 -19.31
N GLU A 135 -6.15 12.62 -19.26
CA GLU A 135 -7.01 11.62 -19.90
C GLU A 135 -8.12 11.09 -18.97
N GLY A 136 -8.37 11.75 -17.83
CA GLY A 136 -9.52 11.44 -16.98
C GLY A 136 -9.29 10.32 -15.95
N MET A 137 -8.03 10.11 -15.55
CA MET A 137 -7.62 9.18 -14.49
C MET A 137 -8.17 7.77 -14.68
N PRO A 138 -7.79 7.04 -15.75
CA PRO A 138 -8.18 5.64 -15.93
C PRO A 138 -7.89 4.81 -14.66
N GLN A 139 -8.94 4.18 -14.11
CA GLN A 139 -8.94 3.42 -12.86
C GLN A 139 -10.12 2.42 -12.83
N ILE A 140 -10.20 1.60 -11.78
CA ILE A 140 -11.26 0.58 -11.63
C ILE A 140 -12.66 1.23 -11.74
N CYS A 141 -12.88 2.36 -11.08
CA CYS A 141 -14.18 3.04 -11.03
C CYS A 141 -14.68 3.59 -12.38
N ASN A 142 -13.79 3.81 -13.36
CA ASN A 142 -14.17 4.22 -14.72
C ASN A 142 -13.87 3.15 -15.77
N ASN A 143 -13.73 1.89 -15.33
CA ASN A 143 -13.41 0.73 -16.17
C ASN A 143 -12.18 0.98 -17.06
N PHE A 144 -11.19 1.71 -16.54
CA PHE A 144 -9.95 2.07 -17.26
C PHE A 144 -10.23 2.65 -18.66
N LEU A 145 -11.22 3.53 -18.76
CA LEU A 145 -11.70 4.13 -20.03
C LEU A 145 -12.15 3.09 -21.07
N ASN A 146 -12.83 2.03 -20.62
CA ASN A 146 -13.27 0.90 -21.44
C ASN A 146 -12.09 0.12 -22.03
N LYS A 147 -11.23 -0.42 -21.15
CA LYS A 147 -10.11 -1.31 -21.53
C LYS A 147 -10.56 -2.38 -22.53
N ARG A 148 -9.68 -2.71 -23.48
CA ARG A 148 -9.92 -3.73 -24.53
C ARG A 148 -8.97 -4.92 -24.42
N GLU A 149 -7.95 -4.79 -23.60
CA GLU A 149 -6.87 -5.73 -23.32
C GLU A 149 -7.38 -6.87 -22.43
N GLY A 150 -6.69 -8.01 -22.49
CA GLY A 150 -7.09 -9.22 -21.77
C GLY A 150 -6.86 -9.11 -20.26
N SER A 151 -6.00 -8.21 -19.80
CA SER A 151 -5.74 -7.99 -18.38
C SER A 151 -5.46 -6.52 -18.06
N MET A 152 -5.59 -6.17 -16.77
CA MET A 152 -5.23 -4.84 -16.28
C MET A 152 -3.72 -4.53 -16.44
N ASN A 153 -2.86 -5.53 -16.25
CA ASN A 153 -1.41 -5.33 -16.44
C ASN A 153 -1.07 -5.08 -17.91
N GLU A 154 -1.70 -5.80 -18.83
CA GLU A 154 -1.52 -5.60 -20.27
C GLU A 154 -1.92 -4.18 -20.67
N TRP A 155 -3.13 -3.75 -20.27
CA TRP A 155 -3.58 -2.37 -20.47
C TRP A 155 -2.58 -1.35 -19.91
N ALA A 156 -2.14 -1.52 -18.65
CA ALA A 156 -1.25 -0.56 -18.02
C ALA A 156 0.11 -0.48 -18.72
N ASN A 157 0.65 -1.64 -19.14
CA ASN A 157 1.92 -1.72 -19.84
C ASN A 157 1.84 -1.07 -21.23
N ASP A 158 0.75 -1.27 -21.97
CA ASP A 158 0.57 -0.65 -23.28
C ASP A 158 0.29 0.85 -23.16
N TYR A 159 -0.57 1.24 -22.22
CA TYR A 159 -0.97 2.62 -21.98
C TYR A 159 0.19 3.51 -21.51
N PHE A 160 1.14 2.94 -20.75
CA PHE A 160 2.30 3.65 -20.20
C PHE A 160 3.66 3.22 -20.79
N LYS A 161 3.68 2.52 -21.92
CA LYS A 161 4.89 1.94 -22.54
C LYS A 161 6.05 2.91 -22.80
N GLU A 162 5.76 4.21 -22.88
CA GLU A 162 6.75 5.26 -23.15
C GLU A 162 7.45 5.77 -21.88
N TYR A 163 6.99 5.34 -20.70
CA TYR A 163 7.53 5.75 -19.40
C TYR A 163 8.36 4.64 -18.77
N GLU A 164 9.14 4.99 -17.74
CA GLU A 164 9.80 3.99 -16.91
C GLU A 164 8.78 3.23 -16.05
N GLN A 165 9.09 1.98 -15.75
CA GLN A 165 8.30 1.14 -14.85
C GLN A 165 8.42 1.63 -13.41
N ASP A 166 7.30 1.62 -12.69
CA ASP A 166 7.19 2.06 -11.29
C ASP A 166 6.69 0.96 -10.35
N ALA A 167 6.33 -0.21 -10.88
CA ALA A 167 6.02 -1.40 -10.12
C ALA A 167 6.95 -2.54 -10.55
N PHE A 168 7.24 -3.48 -9.63
CA PHE A 168 8.13 -4.60 -9.95
C PHE A 168 7.55 -5.57 -11.00
N TYR A 169 6.25 -5.46 -11.33
CA TYR A 169 5.57 -6.25 -12.35
C TYR A 169 5.26 -5.46 -13.64
N GLY A 170 5.83 -4.26 -13.82
CA GLY A 170 5.58 -3.40 -14.98
C GLY A 170 5.07 -2.02 -14.57
N HIS A 171 3.95 -1.59 -15.13
CA HIS A 171 3.35 -0.29 -14.81
C HIS A 171 2.17 -0.41 -13.84
N GLY A 172 2.19 0.42 -12.80
CA GLY A 172 1.00 0.74 -11.99
C GLY A 172 0.26 1.97 -12.51
N THR A 173 -0.92 2.26 -11.97
CA THR A 173 -1.56 3.58 -12.15
C THR A 173 -1.10 4.53 -11.05
N PRO A 174 -0.95 5.83 -11.31
CA PRO A 174 -0.75 6.86 -10.28
C PRO A 174 -1.97 7.08 -9.36
N ASP A 175 -2.83 6.07 -9.18
CA ASP A 175 -4.09 6.10 -8.44
C ASP A 175 -3.97 6.64 -6.99
N PRO A 176 -2.87 6.39 -6.23
CA PRO A 176 -2.69 7.05 -4.94
C PRO A 176 -2.68 8.58 -4.98
N LEU A 177 -2.46 9.19 -6.16
CA LEU A 177 -2.46 10.64 -6.39
C LEU A 177 -3.80 11.17 -6.95
N ARG A 178 -4.89 10.36 -6.91
CA ARG A 178 -6.20 10.70 -7.50
C ARG A 178 -6.91 11.91 -6.91
N PHE A 179 -6.65 12.22 -5.64
CA PHE A 179 -7.30 13.35 -4.95
C PHE A 179 -6.48 14.63 -5.12
N ASN A 180 -5.19 14.56 -4.80
CA ASN A 180 -4.11 15.51 -5.07
C ASN A 180 -2.85 15.03 -4.33
N ASP A 181 -1.75 15.75 -4.49
CA ASP A 181 -0.47 15.47 -3.85
C ASP A 181 -0.51 15.72 -2.33
N ASP A 182 -1.22 16.77 -1.89
CA ASP A 182 -1.36 17.11 -0.47
C ASP A 182 -2.08 16.00 0.31
N TYR A 183 -3.02 15.32 -0.33
CA TYR A 183 -3.79 14.20 0.22
C TYR A 183 -2.84 13.13 0.74
N ILE A 184 -1.95 12.62 -0.10
CA ILE A 184 -1.12 11.48 0.28
C ILE A 184 -0.18 11.84 1.43
N GLU A 185 0.43 13.02 1.41
CA GLU A 185 1.30 13.49 2.48
C GLU A 185 0.53 13.65 3.80
N GLN A 186 -0.64 14.32 3.77
CA GLN A 186 -1.49 14.54 4.94
C GLN A 186 -1.86 13.20 5.61
N TYR A 187 -2.28 12.20 4.84
CA TYR A 187 -2.68 10.92 5.41
C TYR A 187 -1.48 10.07 5.86
N MET A 188 -0.30 10.22 5.26
CA MET A 188 0.91 9.60 5.82
C MET A 188 1.30 10.23 7.16
N GLN A 189 1.19 11.56 7.30
CA GLN A 189 1.42 12.23 8.59
C GLN A 189 0.40 11.79 9.64
N LEU A 190 -0.87 11.68 9.26
CA LEU A 190 -1.92 11.18 10.14
C LEU A 190 -1.65 9.73 10.57
N ALA A 191 -1.27 8.86 9.63
CA ALA A 191 -0.93 7.47 9.92
C ALA A 191 0.27 7.36 10.88
N LEU A 192 1.32 8.18 10.69
CA LEU A 192 2.48 8.23 11.59
C LEU A 192 2.09 8.68 13.00
N LYS A 193 1.25 9.73 13.12
CA LYS A 193 0.74 10.18 14.41
C LYS A 193 -0.08 9.08 15.10
N ASN A 194 -0.98 8.43 14.35
CA ASN A 194 -1.86 7.40 14.91
C ASN A 194 -1.10 6.14 15.30
N SER A 195 -0.03 5.79 14.59
CA SER A 195 0.83 4.67 14.99
C SER A 195 1.47 4.92 16.35
N GLN A 196 1.93 6.15 16.62
CA GLN A 196 2.51 6.53 17.92
C GLN A 196 1.48 6.43 19.05
N LEU A 197 0.24 6.87 18.81
CA LEU A 197 -0.86 6.73 19.77
C LEU A 197 -1.18 5.26 20.07
N LEU A 198 -1.02 4.38 19.06
CA LEU A 198 -1.23 2.94 19.19
C LEU A 198 0.02 2.18 19.69
N GLY A 199 1.13 2.88 19.96
CA GLY A 199 2.37 2.25 20.42
C GLY A 199 3.10 1.43 19.35
N VAL A 200 2.87 1.72 18.06
CA VAL A 200 3.47 1.03 16.92
C VAL A 200 4.49 1.94 16.22
N GLU A 201 5.70 1.43 16.03
CA GLU A 201 6.75 2.12 15.27
C GLU A 201 6.54 1.91 13.75
N LEU A 202 6.32 2.99 12.99
CA LEU A 202 6.32 2.94 11.52
C LEU A 202 7.67 3.35 10.96
N VAL A 203 8.24 2.51 10.11
CA VAL A 203 9.57 2.74 9.53
C VAL A 203 9.54 2.51 8.02
N ASN A 204 10.12 3.44 7.27
CA ASN A 204 10.39 3.26 5.85
C ASN A 204 11.68 2.44 5.67
N TYR A 205 11.56 1.24 5.14
CA TYR A 205 12.70 0.37 4.81
C TYR A 205 13.19 0.56 3.37
N SER A 206 12.44 1.28 2.54
CA SER A 206 12.81 1.51 1.15
C SER A 206 14.09 2.31 1.07
N GLN A 207 15.08 1.82 0.33
CA GLN A 207 16.24 2.60 -0.10
C GLN A 207 15.92 3.60 -1.23
N ARG A 208 14.73 3.51 -1.84
CA ARG A 208 14.32 4.37 -2.95
C ARG A 208 13.82 5.72 -2.41
N PHE A 209 14.08 6.78 -3.15
CA PHE A 209 13.50 8.09 -2.82
C PHE A 209 11.99 8.06 -3.07
N SER A 210 11.23 8.76 -2.22
CA SER A 210 9.79 8.93 -2.38
C SER A 210 9.47 10.39 -2.05
N PRO A 211 8.81 11.13 -2.96
CA PRO A 211 8.52 12.55 -2.75
C PRO A 211 7.49 12.80 -1.64
N TYR A 212 6.64 11.81 -1.32
CA TYR A 212 5.52 11.97 -0.38
C TYR A 212 5.70 11.21 0.95
N ASN A 213 6.74 10.37 1.07
CA ASN A 213 6.93 9.53 2.24
C ASN A 213 7.50 10.32 3.43
N VAL A 214 6.72 10.42 4.51
CA VAL A 214 7.09 11.12 5.74
C VAL A 214 7.59 10.20 6.85
N PHE A 215 7.63 8.89 6.63
CA PHE A 215 8.00 7.93 7.66
C PHE A 215 9.52 7.92 7.88
N PRO A 216 10.00 7.83 9.14
CA PRO A 216 11.43 7.73 9.44
C PRO A 216 12.09 6.56 8.70
N ARG A 217 13.29 6.77 8.14
CA ARG A 217 14.08 5.68 7.54
C ARG A 217 14.84 4.90 8.59
N ALA A 218 14.93 3.58 8.43
CA ALA A 218 15.63 2.69 9.37
C ALA A 218 17.08 3.13 9.66
N ASP A 219 17.80 3.56 8.63
CA ASP A 219 19.20 3.99 8.79
C ASP A 219 19.33 5.26 9.64
N ALA A 220 18.33 6.14 9.62
CA ALA A 220 18.28 7.34 10.45
C ALA A 220 17.96 7.03 11.93
N LEU A 221 17.36 5.88 12.22
CA LEU A 221 17.09 5.41 13.59
C LEU A 221 18.32 4.77 14.24
N SER A 222 19.25 4.24 13.43
CA SER A 222 20.51 3.66 13.89
C SER A 222 21.56 4.70 14.37
N GLY A 223 21.29 5.99 14.14
CA GLY A 223 22.17 7.10 14.51
C GLY A 223 21.91 7.72 15.89
N LYS A 224 20.96 7.19 16.69
CA LYS A 224 20.62 7.74 18.02
C LYS A 224 21.30 7.05 19.21
N ASP A 225 22.07 5.99 18.97
CA ASP A 225 22.90 5.33 20.00
C ASP A 225 24.34 5.17 19.49
N LYS A 226 25.10 6.28 19.50
CA LYS A 226 26.57 6.26 19.60
C LYS A 226 27.06 7.44 20.43
#